data_AF-A0A813GCY2-F1
#
_entry.id   AF-A0A813GCY2-F1
#
_cell.length_a   1.000
_cell.length_b   1.000
_cell.length_c   1.000
_cell.angle_alpha   90.00
_cell.angle_beta   90.00
_cell.angle_gamma   90.00
#
_symmetry.space_group_name_H-M   'P 1'
#
loop_
_entity.id
_entity.type
_entity.pdbx_description
1 polymer ?
#
loop_
_entity_poly.entity_id
_entity_poly.type
_entity_poly.pdbx_seq_one_letter_code
_entity_poly.pdbx_strand_id
1 'polypeptide(L)'
;VSAVCVNQTMKTAALDAEQAFKRKQEEQVKYTNKVKKLFQSVDDSGDGNMSFEEFSELLASSKLKFWVAQLELDYPDLVRLFELLDDGSNQISMDKFIEGATRLKYAAKSIDIWRLETKIEQFLSNAMAGSSLSSNAKPRGPVWSAQLKHHLSFTTDQPSVDAS
;
A
#
# COMPACT_ATOMS: atom_id res chain seq x y z
N VAL A 1 -34.97 -24.52 -10.62
CA VAL A 1 -33.53 -24.75 -10.93
C VAL A 1 -32.66 -23.50 -10.78
N SER A 2 -33.23 -22.28 -10.73
CA SER A 2 -32.46 -21.01 -10.64
C SER A 2 -31.82 -20.70 -9.27
N ALA A 3 -32.43 -21.09 -8.14
CA ALA A 3 -31.91 -20.77 -6.80
C ALA A 3 -30.60 -21.51 -6.46
N VAL A 4 -30.46 -22.76 -6.90
CA VAL A 4 -29.22 -23.56 -6.74
C VAL A 4 -28.08 -22.95 -7.55
N CYS A 5 -28.38 -22.43 -8.75
CA CYS A 5 -27.39 -21.81 -9.62
C CYS A 5 -26.82 -20.52 -8.99
N VAL A 6 -27.67 -19.63 -8.48
CA VAL A 6 -27.22 -18.37 -7.84
C VAL A 6 -26.40 -18.64 -6.57
N ASN A 7 -26.79 -19.62 -5.75
CA ASN A 7 -26.08 -19.94 -4.53
C ASN A 7 -24.71 -20.59 -4.81
N GLN A 8 -24.63 -21.41 -5.86
CA GLN A 8 -23.36 -21.98 -6.35
C GLN A 8 -22.45 -20.85 -6.88
N THR A 9 -22.98 -19.95 -7.71
CA THR A 9 -22.24 -18.81 -8.26
C THR A 9 -21.70 -17.88 -7.17
N MET A 10 -22.50 -17.60 -6.13
CA MET A 10 -22.08 -16.75 -5.01
C MET A 10 -20.95 -17.40 -4.18
N LYS A 11 -21.02 -18.72 -3.96
CA LYS A 11 -19.94 -19.48 -3.31
C LYS A 11 -18.68 -19.52 -4.15
N THR A 12 -18.80 -19.73 -5.46
CA THR A 12 -17.65 -19.71 -6.38
C THR A 12 -16.99 -18.34 -6.40
N ALA A 13 -17.75 -17.24 -6.47
CA ALA A 13 -17.21 -15.89 -6.43
C ALA A 13 -16.45 -15.58 -5.12
N ALA A 14 -16.95 -16.06 -3.98
CA ALA A 14 -16.25 -15.91 -2.70
C ALA A 14 -14.94 -16.71 -2.65
N LEU A 15 -14.95 -17.94 -3.18
CA LEU A 15 -13.75 -18.77 -3.31
C LEU A 15 -12.72 -18.14 -4.25
N ASP A 16 -13.15 -17.53 -5.36
CA ASP A 16 -12.27 -16.85 -6.29
C ASP A 16 -11.59 -15.63 -5.63
N ALA A 17 -12.33 -14.88 -4.81
CA ALA A 17 -11.77 -13.75 -4.05
C ALA A 17 -10.73 -14.21 -3.02
N GLU A 18 -11.01 -15.29 -2.28
CA GLU A 18 -10.07 -15.87 -1.31
C GLU A 18 -8.81 -16.42 -2.00
N GLN A 19 -8.97 -17.11 -3.12
CA GLN A 19 -7.84 -17.60 -3.91
C GLN A 19 -7.00 -16.46 -4.49
N ALA A 20 -7.63 -15.39 -4.97
CA ALA A 20 -6.93 -14.21 -5.46
C ALA A 20 -6.11 -13.55 -4.35
N PHE A 21 -6.66 -13.45 -3.14
CA PHE A 21 -5.94 -12.93 -1.99
C PHE A 21 -4.72 -13.79 -1.62
N LYS A 22 -4.88 -15.11 -1.56
CA LYS A 22 -3.79 -16.05 -1.28
C LYS A 22 -2.66 -15.96 -2.30
N ARG A 23 -3.00 -15.90 -3.60
CA ARG A 23 -2.00 -15.74 -4.69
C ARG A 23 -1.19 -14.46 -4.52
N LYS A 24 -1.84 -13.33 -4.19
CA LYS A 24 -1.17 -12.05 -3.94
C LYS A 24 -0.20 -12.12 -2.75
N GLN A 25 -0.55 -12.84 -1.69
CA GLN A 25 0.36 -13.03 -0.56
C GLN A 25 1.57 -13.89 -0.93
N GLU A 26 1.34 -15.00 -1.63
CA GLU A 26 2.42 -15.89 -2.09
C GLU A 26 3.38 -15.18 -3.03
N GLU A 27 2.88 -14.32 -3.92
CA GLU A 27 3.69 -13.48 -4.79
C GLU A 27 4.54 -12.48 -4.02
N GLN A 28 3.98 -11.83 -2.99
CA GLN A 28 4.74 -10.92 -2.12
C GLN A 28 5.84 -11.65 -1.37
N VAL A 29 5.55 -12.82 -0.78
CA VAL A 29 6.56 -13.63 -0.08
C VAL A 29 7.68 -14.08 -1.02
N LYS A 30 7.33 -14.52 -2.23
CA LYS A 30 8.32 -14.88 -3.27
C LYS A 30 9.19 -13.67 -3.64
N TYR A 31 8.60 -12.50 -3.76
CA TYR A 31 9.33 -11.27 -4.04
C TYR A 31 10.29 -10.91 -2.91
N THR A 32 9.83 -10.87 -1.66
CA THR A 32 10.69 -10.60 -0.49
C THR A 32 11.87 -11.56 -0.44
N ASN A 33 11.64 -12.86 -0.66
CA ASN A 33 12.70 -13.87 -0.69
C ASN A 33 13.69 -13.65 -1.84
N LYS A 34 13.23 -13.15 -2.99
CA LYS A 34 14.06 -12.80 -4.14
C LYS A 34 14.97 -11.61 -3.80
N VAL A 35 14.40 -10.54 -3.24
CA VAL A 35 15.15 -9.35 -2.80
C VAL A 35 16.21 -9.73 -1.76
N LYS A 36 15.83 -10.57 -0.79
CA LYS A 36 16.73 -11.12 0.23
C LYS A 36 17.95 -11.81 -0.36
N LYS A 37 17.75 -12.68 -1.36
CA LYS A 37 18.86 -13.39 -2.04
C LYS A 37 19.76 -12.46 -2.84
N LEU A 38 19.21 -11.42 -3.45
CA LEU A 38 20.01 -10.42 -4.16
C LEU A 38 20.90 -9.67 -3.18
N PHE A 39 20.34 -9.20 -2.07
CA PHE A 39 21.09 -8.49 -1.03
C PHE A 39 22.28 -9.31 -0.52
N GLN A 40 22.07 -10.59 -0.23
CA GLN A 40 23.12 -11.53 0.19
C GLN A 40 24.22 -11.76 -0.85
N SER A 41 24.01 -11.40 -2.12
CA SER A 41 25.02 -11.55 -3.18
C SER A 41 25.96 -10.35 -3.32
N VAL A 42 25.70 -9.28 -2.56
CA VAL A 42 26.44 -8.00 -2.58
C VAL A 42 26.92 -7.59 -1.20
N ASP A 43 26.27 -8.07 -0.13
CA ASP A 43 26.76 -8.01 1.24
C ASP A 43 28.01 -8.90 1.42
N ASP A 44 29.14 -8.43 0.89
CA ASP A 44 30.45 -9.09 1.00
C ASP A 44 31.02 -8.94 2.42
N SER A 45 30.60 -7.89 3.14
CA SER A 45 30.97 -7.66 4.54
C SER A 45 30.28 -8.63 5.52
N GLY A 46 29.11 -9.14 5.14
CA GLY A 46 28.30 -10.07 5.94
C GLY A 46 27.67 -9.41 7.17
N ASP A 47 27.58 -8.08 7.19
CA ASP A 47 27.06 -7.31 8.32
C ASP A 47 25.53 -7.13 8.27
N GLY A 48 24.90 -7.57 7.17
CA GLY A 48 23.45 -7.44 6.95
C GLY A 48 23.02 -6.04 6.51
N ASN A 49 23.98 -5.16 6.23
CA ASN A 49 23.78 -3.82 5.72
C ASN A 49 24.37 -3.69 4.30
N MET A 50 23.95 -2.67 3.59
CA MET A 50 24.52 -2.27 2.31
C MET A 50 25.05 -0.87 2.49
N SER A 51 26.37 -0.76 2.45
CA SER A 51 27.07 0.50 2.48
C SER A 51 26.94 1.25 1.15
N PHE A 52 27.14 2.57 1.19
CA PHE A 52 27.21 3.38 -0.02
C PHE A 52 28.32 2.90 -0.98
N GLU A 53 29.42 2.38 -0.45
CA GLU A 53 30.54 1.86 -1.26
C GLU A 53 30.11 0.61 -2.05
N GLU A 54 29.52 -0.38 -1.38
CA GLU A 54 28.98 -1.60 -2.03
C GLU A 54 27.89 -1.25 -3.06
N PHE A 55 27.07 -0.25 -2.76
CA PHE A 55 26.07 0.24 -3.71
C PHE A 55 26.72 0.94 -4.91
N SER A 56 27.76 1.75 -4.71
CA SER A 56 28.47 2.41 -5.80
C SER A 56 29.17 1.41 -6.72
N GLU A 57 29.73 0.33 -6.15
CA GLU A 57 30.30 -0.79 -6.89
C GLU A 57 29.23 -1.55 -7.66
N LEU A 58 28.05 -1.77 -7.05
CA LEU A 58 26.89 -2.33 -7.72
C LEU A 58 26.50 -1.47 -8.95
N LEU A 59 26.38 -0.15 -8.78
CA LEU A 59 26.03 0.79 -9.84
C LEU A 59 27.04 0.77 -11.01
N ALA A 60 28.33 0.63 -10.70
CA ALA A 60 29.40 0.54 -11.70
C ALA A 60 29.47 -0.85 -12.38
N SER A 61 28.94 -1.88 -11.74
CA SER A 61 28.99 -3.25 -12.24
C SER A 61 27.91 -3.55 -13.29
N SER A 62 28.18 -4.53 -14.16
CA SER A 62 27.16 -5.10 -15.04
C SER A 62 26.04 -5.83 -14.26
N LYS A 63 26.22 -6.08 -12.95
CA LYS A 63 25.21 -6.71 -12.09
C LYS A 63 24.01 -5.78 -11.83
N LEU A 64 24.18 -4.46 -11.96
CA LEU A 64 23.08 -3.50 -11.83
C LEU A 64 21.90 -3.82 -12.75
N LYS A 65 22.16 -4.15 -14.02
CA LYS A 65 21.10 -4.51 -14.98
C LYS A 65 20.35 -5.76 -14.55
N PHE A 66 21.07 -6.72 -13.97
CA PHE A 66 20.47 -7.91 -13.40
C PHE A 66 19.59 -7.54 -12.20
N TRP A 67 20.06 -6.67 -11.31
CA TRP A 67 19.30 -6.21 -10.15
C TRP A 67 18.01 -5.48 -10.53
N VAL A 68 18.08 -4.50 -11.42
CA VAL A 68 16.94 -3.78 -11.99
C VAL A 68 15.91 -4.78 -12.55
N ALA A 69 16.36 -5.76 -13.34
CA ALA A 69 15.48 -6.80 -13.89
C ALA A 69 14.90 -7.74 -12.82
N GLN A 70 15.67 -8.08 -11.78
CA GLN A 70 15.19 -8.98 -10.72
C GLN A 70 14.26 -8.26 -9.73
N LEU A 71 14.49 -7.00 -9.44
CA LEU A 71 13.65 -6.17 -8.58
C LEU A 71 12.39 -5.68 -9.31
N GLU A 72 12.34 -5.78 -10.64
CA GLU A 72 11.25 -5.22 -11.48
C GLU A 72 11.07 -3.73 -11.22
N LEU A 73 12.19 -3.03 -11.04
CA LEU A 73 12.27 -1.58 -10.86
C LEU A 73 13.10 -1.00 -11.99
N ASP A 74 12.90 0.27 -12.33
CA ASP A 74 13.77 0.97 -13.25
C ASP A 74 15.05 1.47 -12.54
N TYR A 75 16.11 1.71 -13.30
CA TYR A 75 17.35 2.32 -12.79
C TYR A 75 17.11 3.57 -11.93
N PRO A 76 16.35 4.60 -12.39
CA PRO A 76 16.07 5.78 -11.57
C PRO A 76 15.32 5.45 -10.27
N ASP A 77 14.44 4.45 -10.27
CA ASP A 77 13.72 4.05 -9.07
C ASP A 77 14.63 3.37 -8.06
N LEU A 78 15.62 2.62 -8.51
CA LEU A 78 16.63 1.99 -7.65
C LEU A 78 17.54 3.03 -6.99
N VAL A 79 17.96 4.05 -7.72
CA VAL A 79 18.76 5.16 -7.16
C VAL A 79 17.94 5.94 -6.13
N ARG A 80 16.69 6.28 -6.48
CA ARG A 80 15.77 6.98 -5.58
C ARG A 80 15.43 6.17 -4.34
N LEU A 81 15.33 4.85 -4.46
CA LEU A 81 15.13 3.94 -3.34
C LEU A 81 16.27 4.09 -2.32
N PHE A 82 17.51 4.12 -2.81
CA PHE A 82 18.69 4.28 -1.96
C PHE A 82 18.68 5.63 -1.24
N GLU A 83 18.45 6.72 -1.99
CA GLU A 83 18.35 8.07 -1.43
C GLU A 83 17.22 8.22 -0.39
N LEU A 84 16.10 7.50 -0.56
CA LEU A 84 14.95 7.57 0.34
C LEU A 84 15.15 6.75 1.62
N LEU A 85 15.95 5.69 1.56
CA LEU A 85 16.19 4.80 2.69
C LEU A 85 17.39 5.22 3.53
N ASP A 86 18.33 5.96 2.94
CA ASP A 86 19.46 6.54 3.66
C ASP A 86 18.98 7.69 4.56
N ASP A 87 19.20 7.53 5.87
CA ASP A 87 18.92 8.52 6.92
C ASP A 87 20.14 9.39 7.26
N GLY A 88 21.16 9.37 6.39
CA GLY A 88 22.44 10.06 6.60
C GLY A 88 23.47 9.18 7.33
N SER A 89 23.19 7.88 7.49
CA SER A 89 24.12 6.89 8.01
C SER A 89 25.00 6.26 6.92
N ASN A 90 24.70 6.52 5.64
CA ASN A 90 25.35 5.91 4.47
C ASN A 90 25.29 4.36 4.49
N GLN A 91 24.35 3.80 5.25
CA GLN A 91 24.14 2.36 5.38
C GLN A 91 22.65 2.05 5.34
N ILE A 92 22.28 1.06 4.54
CA ILE A 92 20.90 0.60 4.43
C ILE A 92 20.83 -0.84 4.92
N SER A 93 20.08 -1.08 5.99
CA SER A 93 19.85 -2.45 6.45
C SER A 93 18.99 -3.23 5.47
N MET A 94 19.22 -4.54 5.42
CA MET A 94 18.46 -5.47 4.57
C MET A 94 16.94 -5.31 4.72
N ASP A 95 16.45 -5.18 5.95
CA ASP A 95 15.02 -5.04 6.23
C ASP A 95 14.45 -3.75 5.65
N LYS A 96 15.15 -2.62 5.81
CA LYS A 96 14.78 -1.32 5.21
C LYS A 96 14.74 -1.41 3.69
N PHE A 97 15.74 -2.07 3.09
CA PHE A 97 15.80 -2.25 1.64
C PHE A 97 14.65 -3.09 1.11
N ILE A 98 14.35 -4.22 1.76
CA ILE A 98 13.22 -5.08 1.40
C ILE A 98 11.92 -4.32 1.51
N GLU A 99 11.70 -3.57 2.59
CA GLU A 99 10.51 -2.76 2.79
C GLU A 99 10.36 -1.73 1.67
N GLY A 100 11.42 -0.95 1.41
CA GLY A 100 11.41 0.09 0.38
C GLY A 100 11.21 -0.47 -1.03
N ALA A 101 11.88 -1.56 -1.39
CA ALA A 101 11.74 -2.22 -2.71
C ALA A 101 10.34 -2.83 -2.87
N THR A 102 9.76 -3.41 -1.81
CA THR A 102 8.39 -3.93 -1.79
C THR A 102 7.39 -2.79 -1.94
N ARG A 103 7.62 -1.67 -1.26
CA ARG A 103 6.79 -0.48 -1.34
C ARG A 103 6.84 0.17 -2.73
N LEU A 104 8.00 0.23 -3.39
CA LEU A 104 8.06 0.73 -4.77
C LEU A 104 7.32 -0.20 -5.74
N LYS A 105 7.49 -1.51 -5.61
CA LYS A 105 6.81 -2.49 -6.48
C LYS A 105 5.29 -2.50 -6.31
N TYR A 106 4.81 -2.45 -5.06
CA TYR A 106 3.40 -2.66 -4.74
C TYR A 106 2.65 -1.39 -4.30
N ALA A 107 3.29 -0.46 -3.58
CA ALA A 107 2.65 0.73 -3.01
C ALA A 107 2.67 1.97 -3.93
N ALA A 108 3.58 2.05 -4.92
CA ALA A 108 3.47 3.05 -5.99
C ALA A 108 2.14 2.89 -6.75
N LYS A 109 1.56 1.68 -6.78
CA LYS A 109 0.23 1.46 -7.38
C LYS A 109 -0.93 1.90 -6.50
N SER A 110 -0.79 2.15 -5.20
CA SER A 110 -1.94 2.46 -4.32
C SER A 110 -1.95 3.90 -3.84
N ILE A 111 -0.80 4.46 -3.47
CA ILE A 111 -0.71 5.86 -3.04
C ILE A 111 -0.85 6.81 -4.24
N ASP A 112 -0.21 6.52 -5.37
CA ASP A 112 -0.34 7.37 -6.55
C ASP A 112 -1.74 7.26 -7.16
N ILE A 113 -2.37 6.08 -7.11
CA ILE A 113 -3.79 5.92 -7.51
C ILE A 113 -4.70 6.73 -6.59
N TRP A 114 -4.54 6.64 -5.27
CA TRP A 114 -5.34 7.42 -4.33
C TRP A 114 -5.12 8.93 -4.47
N ARG A 115 -3.88 9.36 -4.75
CA ARG A 115 -3.55 10.76 -4.99
C ARG A 115 -4.11 11.26 -6.32
N LEU A 116 -4.16 10.41 -7.35
CA LEU A 116 -4.83 10.69 -8.62
C LEU A 116 -6.35 10.80 -8.41
N GLU A 117 -6.96 9.85 -7.70
CA GLU A 117 -8.39 9.85 -7.35
C GLU A 117 -8.77 11.14 -6.61
N THR A 118 -8.02 11.49 -5.56
CA THR A 118 -8.22 12.72 -4.79
C THR A 118 -8.08 13.99 -5.66
N LYS A 119 -7.09 14.03 -6.57
CA LYS A 119 -6.91 15.17 -7.49
C LYS A 119 -8.05 15.26 -8.50
N ILE A 120 -8.55 14.13 -9.00
CA ILE A 120 -9.70 14.06 -9.91
C ILE A 120 -10.94 14.60 -9.19
N GLU A 121 -11.21 14.15 -7.96
CA GLU A 121 -12.34 14.66 -7.15
C GLU A 121 -12.24 16.17 -6.91
N GLN A 122 -11.05 16.69 -6.60
CA GLN A 122 -10.82 18.13 -6.44
C GLN A 122 -11.04 18.91 -7.74
N PHE A 123 -10.57 18.40 -8.87
CA PHE A 123 -10.80 19.01 -10.18
C PHE A 123 -12.28 19.03 -10.55
N LEU A 124 -12.99 17.91 -10.34
CA LEU A 124 -14.43 17.79 -10.59
C LEU A 124 -15.23 18.72 -9.69
N SER A 125 -14.89 18.80 -8.40
CA SER A 125 -15.50 19.73 -7.44
C SER A 125 -15.30 21.19 -7.88
N ASN A 126 -14.09 21.57 -8.27
CA ASN A 126 -13.78 22.92 -8.75
C ASN A 126 -14.49 23.25 -10.07
N ALA A 127 -14.59 22.30 -10.99
CA ALA A 127 -15.31 22.47 -12.26
C ALA A 127 -16.83 22.61 -12.04
N MET A 128 -17.42 21.80 -11.15
CA MET A 128 -18.85 21.88 -10.79
C MET A 128 -19.18 23.17 -10.02
N ALA A 129 -18.29 23.61 -9.13
CA ALA A 129 -18.41 24.88 -8.42
C ALA A 129 -18.30 26.09 -9.39
N GLY A 130 -17.42 26.01 -10.40
CA GLY A 130 -17.28 27.03 -11.44
C GLY A 130 -18.51 27.19 -12.34
N SER A 131 -19.31 26.13 -12.52
CA SER A 131 -20.58 26.16 -13.28
C SER A 131 -21.81 26.60 -12.48
N SER A 132 -21.69 26.79 -11.16
CA SER A 132 -22.81 27.02 -10.23
C SER A 132 -22.80 28.45 -9.66
N LEU A 133 -22.77 29.47 -10.53
CA LEU A 133 -23.37 30.77 -10.20
C LEU A 133 -24.85 30.74 -10.56
N SER A 134 -25.64 29.89 -9.89
CA SER A 134 -27.08 30.12 -9.77
C SER A 134 -27.64 29.42 -8.53
N SER A 135 -28.10 30.28 -7.62
CA SER A 135 -29.16 30.05 -6.62
C SER A 135 -28.97 28.96 -5.56
N ASN A 136 -28.44 29.42 -4.42
CA ASN A 136 -29.01 29.25 -3.09
C ASN A 136 -29.17 27.82 -2.54
N ALA A 137 -28.10 27.25 -1.96
CA ALA A 137 -28.25 26.20 -0.97
C ALA A 137 -27.06 26.16 0.03
N LYS A 138 -27.40 26.17 1.32
CA LYS A 138 -26.55 26.08 2.52
C LYS A 138 -25.44 25.01 2.37
N PRO A 139 -24.19 25.26 2.83
CA PRO A 139 -23.11 24.28 2.72
C PRO A 139 -23.48 23.00 3.50
N ARG A 140 -23.62 21.88 2.79
CA ARG A 140 -23.77 20.55 3.39
C ARG A 140 -22.38 20.01 3.72
N GLY A 141 -22.05 20.01 5.02
CA GLY A 141 -20.86 19.34 5.53
C GLY A 141 -20.90 17.81 5.35
N PRO A 142 -19.84 17.10 5.75
CA PRO A 142 -19.67 15.67 5.47
C PRO A 142 -20.82 14.82 6.05
N VAL A 143 -21.42 13.99 5.20
CA VAL A 143 -22.59 13.12 5.51
C VAL A 143 -22.30 12.11 6.64
N TRP A 144 -21.03 11.79 6.92
CA TRP A 144 -20.64 10.86 7.98
C TRP A 144 -20.85 11.39 9.41
N SER A 145 -21.01 12.71 9.59
CA SER A 145 -21.20 13.33 10.91
C SER A 145 -22.61 13.12 11.49
N ALA A 146 -23.59 12.70 10.68
CA ALA A 146 -24.96 12.44 11.14
C ALA A 146 -25.20 11.00 11.62
N GLN A 147 -24.40 10.02 11.16
CA GLN A 147 -24.68 8.60 11.42
C GLN A 147 -23.93 8.03 12.65
N LEU A 148 -23.00 8.80 13.24
CA LEU A 148 -22.21 8.37 14.40
C LEU A 148 -22.75 8.86 15.76
N LYS A 149 -23.89 9.56 15.79
CA LYS A 149 -24.53 9.98 17.06
C LYS A 149 -25.61 9.04 17.57
N HIS A 150 -26.00 8.00 16.81
CA HIS A 150 -27.06 7.08 17.23
C HIS A 150 -26.58 5.77 17.87
N HIS A 151 -25.26 5.52 17.92
CA HIS A 151 -24.68 4.29 18.48
C HIS A 151 -23.90 4.47 19.79
N LEU A 152 -23.68 5.71 20.24
CA LEU A 152 -22.84 6.00 21.43
C LEU A 152 -23.64 6.53 22.64
N SER A 153 -24.96 6.41 22.64
CA SER A 153 -25.83 6.83 23.77
C SER A 153 -26.64 5.70 24.42
N PHE A 154 -26.32 4.42 24.17
CA PHE A 154 -27.12 3.29 24.69
C PHE A 154 -26.34 2.24 25.52
N THR A 155 -25.31 2.64 26.27
CA THR A 155 -24.68 1.71 27.23
C THR A 155 -24.29 2.38 28.54
N THR A 156 -25.28 2.96 29.22
CA THR A 156 -25.20 3.12 30.67
C THR A 156 -26.59 2.91 31.24
N ASP A 157 -26.96 1.65 31.50
CA ASP A 157 -27.98 1.35 32.50
C ASP A 157 -27.54 0.12 33.29
N GLN A 158 -27.12 0.37 34.54
CA GLN A 158 -26.87 -0.65 35.56
C GLN A 158 -28.20 -0.89 36.28
N PRO A 159 -28.72 -2.11 36.38
CA PRO A 159 -29.87 -2.35 37.24
C PRO A 159 -29.45 -2.34 38.72
N SER A 160 -29.95 -1.33 39.43
CA SER A 160 -30.12 -1.26 40.88
C SER A 160 -30.84 -2.50 41.39
N VAL A 161 -30.21 -3.24 42.31
CA VAL A 161 -30.81 -4.35 43.05
C VAL A 161 -31.46 -3.76 44.29
N ASP A 162 -32.77 -3.90 44.44
CA ASP A 162 -33.47 -3.61 45.69
C ASP A 162 -34.57 -4.65 45.94
N ALA A 163 -34.84 -4.88 47.23
CA ALA A 163 -35.93 -5.66 47.83
C ALA A 163 -35.70 -7.16 48.09
N SER A 164 -35.32 -7.46 49.34
CA SER A 164 -36.11 -8.34 50.24
C SER A 164 -35.94 -7.88 51.68
#